data_AF-V9LFW3-F1
#
_entry.id   AF-V9LFW3-F1
#
_cell.length_a   1.000
_cell.length_b   1.000
_cell.length_c   1.000
_cell.angle_alpha   90.00
_cell.angle_beta   90.00
_cell.angle_gamma   90.00
#
_symmetry.space_group_name_H-M   'P 1'
#
loop_
_entity.id
_entity.type
_entity.pdbx_description
1 polymer ?
#
loop_
_entity_poly.entity_id
_entity_poly.type
_entity_poly.pdbx_seq_one_letter_code
_entity_poly.pdbx_strand_id
1 'polypeptide(L)'
;LEALKKGDRSSSRPVLFVLEEFDLFAHHKNQTLLYNLFDVSQSAQTPVVVVGLTCRLDVLELLEKRVKSRFSHRQIHLLNAFDFNQYVEIFRHQLRLSKEFPDRRFAEEWNQNVQSMSRDKTVKDVLQKHFNSSKDFRSLHMLLMLALNHVTVSNPHIRPTDLLDASRTCTMDSKANILHGRKSTVLFR
;
A
#
# COMPACT_ATOMS: atom_id res chain seq x y z
N LEU A 1 -15.86 -5.31 28.14
CA LEU A 1 -16.95 -4.66 27.38
C LEU A 1 -17.99 -4.00 28.28
N GLU A 2 -18.29 -4.54 29.47
CA GLU A 2 -19.22 -3.88 30.42
C GLU A 2 -18.79 -2.47 30.85
N ALA A 3 -17.49 -2.22 30.98
CA ALA A 3 -16.96 -0.88 31.28
C ALA A 3 -17.35 0.16 30.21
N LEU A 4 -17.50 -0.25 28.94
CA LEU A 4 -17.91 0.63 27.84
C LEU A 4 -19.43 0.88 27.84
N LYS A 5 -20.23 0.06 28.53
CA LYS A 5 -21.68 0.26 28.67
C LYS A 5 -22.06 1.13 29.88
N LYS A 6 -21.10 1.47 30.76
CA LYS A 6 -21.34 2.29 31.96
C LYS A 6 -20.89 3.76 31.81
N GLY A 7 -20.31 4.13 30.68
CA GLY A 7 -19.86 5.50 30.41
C GLY A 7 -21.00 6.45 30.03
N ASP A 8 -20.81 7.74 30.31
CA ASP A 8 -21.66 8.85 29.88
C ASP A 8 -20.99 9.65 28.74
N ARG A 9 -21.73 10.07 27.72
CA ARG A 9 -21.21 10.78 26.52
C ARG A 9 -20.52 12.10 26.85
N SER A 10 -20.91 12.77 27.93
CA SER A 10 -20.35 14.09 28.27
C SER A 10 -18.99 14.01 28.98
N SER A 11 -18.72 12.88 29.65
CA SER A 11 -17.55 12.67 30.51
C SER A 11 -16.62 11.55 30.04
N SER A 12 -17.09 10.67 29.15
CA SER A 12 -16.32 9.52 28.67
C SER A 12 -15.45 9.88 27.48
N ARG A 13 -14.22 9.37 27.50
CA ARG A 13 -13.29 9.51 26.37
C ARG A 13 -13.73 8.62 25.20
N PRO A 14 -13.70 9.13 23.96
CA PRO A 14 -14.00 8.32 22.79
C PRO A 14 -12.97 7.21 22.57
N VAL A 15 -13.44 6.04 22.13
CA VAL A 15 -12.62 4.87 21.86
C VAL A 15 -12.73 4.48 20.40
N LEU A 16 -11.59 4.36 19.72
CA LEU A 16 -11.47 3.88 18.34
C LEU A 16 -10.92 2.45 18.35
N PHE A 17 -11.69 1.51 17.83
CA PHE A 17 -11.24 0.15 17.55
C PHE A 17 -10.86 0.02 16.08
N VAL A 18 -9.64 -0.45 15.81
CA VAL A 18 -9.17 -0.81 14.46
C VAL A 18 -8.99 -2.32 14.41
N LEU A 19 -9.71 -2.98 13.52
CA LEU A 19 -9.67 -4.43 13.31
C LEU A 19 -9.01 -4.70 11.96
N GLU A 20 -7.72 -5.03 11.98
CA GLU A 20 -7.00 -5.50 10.80
C GLU A 20 -7.40 -6.94 10.47
N GLU A 21 -7.40 -7.29 9.17
CA GLU A 21 -7.87 -8.59 8.68
C GLU A 21 -9.28 -8.93 9.21
N PHE A 22 -10.20 -7.98 9.08
CA PHE A 22 -11.55 -8.04 9.64
C PHE A 22 -12.30 -9.34 9.32
N ASP A 23 -12.11 -9.89 8.11
CA ASP A 23 -12.71 -11.13 7.66
C ASP A 23 -12.31 -12.34 8.53
N LEU A 24 -11.12 -12.35 9.14
CA LEU A 24 -10.74 -13.42 10.08
C LEU A 24 -11.65 -13.43 11.31
N PHE A 25 -12.02 -12.26 11.84
CA PHE A 25 -12.96 -12.18 12.97
C PHE A 25 -14.37 -12.67 12.61
N ALA A 26 -14.76 -12.62 11.33
CA ALA A 26 -16.03 -13.18 10.87
C ALA A 26 -16.03 -14.72 10.88
N HIS A 27 -14.86 -15.37 10.81
CA HIS A 27 -14.75 -16.83 10.90
C HIS A 27 -14.77 -17.36 12.35
N HIS A 28 -14.64 -16.48 13.35
CA HIS A 28 -14.72 -16.90 14.76
C HIS A 28 -16.14 -17.40 15.08
N LYS A 29 -16.22 -18.52 15.79
CA LYS A 29 -17.49 -19.11 16.23
C LYS A 29 -18.35 -18.06 16.93
N ASN A 30 -19.60 -17.94 16.50
CA ASN A 30 -20.60 -17.01 17.06
C ASN A 30 -20.24 -15.51 16.95
N GLN A 31 -19.18 -15.13 16.22
CA GLN A 31 -18.79 -13.73 15.96
C GLN A 31 -18.90 -12.79 17.17
N THR A 32 -18.55 -13.28 18.36
CA THR A 32 -18.96 -12.66 19.64
C THR A 32 -18.29 -11.29 19.84
N LEU A 33 -17.04 -11.14 19.41
CA LEU A 33 -16.34 -9.86 19.43
C LEU A 33 -17.05 -8.82 18.54
N LEU A 34 -17.31 -9.17 17.28
CA LEU A 34 -17.97 -8.29 16.32
C LEU A 34 -19.38 -7.90 16.78
N TYR A 35 -20.14 -8.88 17.28
CA TYR A 35 -21.46 -8.64 17.86
C TYR A 35 -21.39 -7.60 18.98
N ASN A 36 -20.51 -7.80 19.96
CA ASN A 36 -20.40 -6.92 21.12
C ASN A 36 -19.91 -5.51 20.75
N LEU A 37 -18.93 -5.41 19.85
CA LEU A 37 -18.42 -4.12 19.41
C LEU A 37 -19.48 -3.32 18.64
N PHE A 38 -20.20 -3.97 17.73
CA PHE A 38 -21.27 -3.31 16.98
C PHE A 38 -22.46 -2.95 17.89
N ASP A 39 -22.85 -3.83 18.81
CA ASP A 39 -23.90 -3.56 19.79
C ASP A 39 -23.56 -2.34 20.68
N VAL A 40 -22.32 -2.28 21.18
CA VAL A 40 -21.86 -1.12 21.98
C VAL A 40 -21.80 0.14 21.13
N SER A 41 -21.36 0.07 19.86
CA SER A 41 -21.31 1.24 18.97
C SER A 41 -22.69 1.83 18.66
N GLN A 42 -23.75 1.02 18.73
CA GLN A 42 -25.14 1.48 18.60
C GLN A 42 -25.68 2.06 19.90
N SER A 43 -25.15 1.63 21.06
CA SER A 43 -25.53 2.19 22.35
C SER A 43 -25.05 3.64 22.47
N ALA A 44 -25.95 4.56 22.83
CA ALA A 44 -25.64 5.98 22.92
C ALA A 44 -24.84 6.37 24.18
N GLN A 45 -24.24 5.42 24.89
CA GLN A 45 -23.65 5.63 26.22
C GLN A 45 -22.19 6.07 26.14
N THR A 46 -21.32 5.30 25.48
CA THR A 46 -19.92 5.66 25.26
C THR A 46 -19.66 5.92 23.78
N PRO A 47 -18.98 7.03 23.41
CA PRO A 47 -18.63 7.29 22.02
C PRO A 47 -17.59 6.26 21.53
N VAL A 48 -18.04 5.27 20.75
CA VAL A 48 -17.22 4.19 20.20
C VAL A 48 -17.28 4.20 18.67
N VAL A 49 -16.12 4.08 18.04
CA VAL A 49 -16.00 3.88 16.58
C VAL A 49 -15.27 2.57 16.32
N VAL A 50 -15.78 1.78 15.37
CA VAL A 50 -15.17 0.51 14.94
C VAL A 50 -14.83 0.62 13.46
N VAL A 51 -13.56 0.46 13.11
CA VAL A 51 -13.04 0.45 11.74
C VAL A 51 -12.52 -0.94 11.45
N GLY A 52 -13.15 -1.65 10.51
CA GLY A 52 -12.67 -2.93 10.00
C GLY A 52 -11.90 -2.73 8.69
N LEU A 53 -10.71 -3.31 8.60
CA LEU A 53 -9.87 -3.31 7.40
C LEU A 53 -9.82 -4.72 6.83
N THR A 54 -10.12 -4.89 5.55
CA THR A 54 -10.04 -6.18 4.85
C THR A 54 -9.81 -5.97 3.36
N CYS A 55 -9.18 -6.94 2.71
CA CYS A 55 -9.09 -7.00 1.24
C CYS A 55 -10.27 -7.73 0.60
N ARG A 56 -11.17 -8.32 1.42
CA ARG A 56 -12.25 -9.17 0.96
C ARG A 56 -13.51 -8.35 0.65
N LEU A 57 -13.97 -8.39 -0.60
CA LEU A 57 -15.12 -7.60 -1.07
C LEU A 57 -16.46 -8.16 -0.58
N ASP A 58 -16.57 -9.48 -0.42
CA ASP A 58 -17.75 -10.23 0.05
C ASP A 58 -17.82 -10.33 1.58
N VAL A 59 -17.06 -9.52 2.33
CA VAL A 59 -16.94 -9.66 3.78
C VAL A 59 -18.27 -9.54 4.55
N LEU A 60 -19.25 -8.81 4.03
CA LEU A 60 -20.58 -8.69 4.65
C LEU A 60 -21.41 -9.96 4.52
N GLU A 61 -21.05 -10.88 3.63
CA GLU A 61 -21.70 -12.19 3.50
C GLU A 61 -21.23 -13.17 4.56
N LEU A 62 -20.01 -12.95 5.09
CA LEU A 62 -19.48 -13.74 6.20
C LEU A 62 -20.17 -13.43 7.53
N LEU A 63 -20.80 -12.25 7.67
CA LEU A 63 -21.44 -11.82 8.91
C LEU A 63 -22.75 -12.56 9.16
N GLU A 64 -22.91 -13.10 10.37
CA GLU A 64 -24.20 -13.65 10.82
C GLU A 64 -25.28 -12.57 10.78
N LYS A 65 -26.54 -12.95 10.52
CA LYS A 65 -27.68 -12.02 10.42
C LYS A 65 -27.74 -11.01 11.59
N ARG A 66 -27.50 -11.48 12.83
CA ARG A 66 -27.54 -10.65 14.05
C ARG A 66 -26.40 -9.63 14.18
N VAL A 67 -25.24 -9.92 13.56
CA VAL A 67 -24.07 -9.03 13.49
C VAL A 67 -24.24 -8.05 12.34
N LYS A 68 -24.61 -8.56 11.17
CA LYS A 68 -24.89 -7.76 9.98
C LYS A 68 -25.99 -6.71 10.22
N SER A 69 -27.04 -7.07 10.96
CA SER A 69 -28.10 -6.12 11.37
C SER A 69 -27.60 -4.97 12.26
N ARG A 70 -26.48 -5.14 12.95
CA ARG A 70 -25.90 -4.10 13.83
C ARG A 70 -24.84 -3.26 13.13
N PHE A 71 -24.37 -3.71 11.97
CA PHE A 71 -23.44 -2.96 11.14
C PHE A 71 -24.14 -1.75 10.53
N SER A 72 -23.46 -0.59 10.48
CA SER A 72 -24.05 0.65 9.97
C SER A 72 -24.20 0.70 8.44
N HIS A 73 -23.91 -0.40 7.73
CA HIS A 73 -23.93 -0.50 6.27
C HIS A 73 -23.05 0.52 5.54
N ARG A 74 -22.00 1.04 6.21
CA ARG A 74 -21.04 1.98 5.61
C ARG A 74 -19.79 1.23 5.20
N GLN A 75 -19.55 1.15 3.91
CA GLN A 75 -18.33 0.58 3.35
C GLN A 75 -17.61 1.63 2.50
N ILE A 76 -16.29 1.69 2.65
CA ILE A 76 -15.43 2.54 1.84
C ILE A 76 -14.54 1.60 1.04
N HIS A 77 -14.71 1.58 -0.28
CA HIS A 77 -13.86 0.78 -1.17
C HIS A 77 -12.65 1.61 -1.59
N LEU A 78 -11.46 1.16 -1.17
CA LEU A 78 -10.19 1.75 -1.58
C LEU A 78 -9.74 1.08 -2.87
N LEU A 79 -10.21 1.59 -4.00
CA LEU A 79 -9.82 1.12 -5.33
C LEU A 79 -8.78 2.07 -5.93
N ASN A 80 -7.71 1.52 -6.50
CA ASN A 80 -6.73 2.31 -7.25
C ASN A 80 -7.34 2.70 -8.61
N ALA A 81 -7.99 3.85 -8.64
CA ALA A 81 -8.60 4.43 -9.83
C ALA A 81 -7.77 5.61 -10.33
N PHE A 82 -6.57 5.32 -10.83
CA PHE A 82 -5.73 6.32 -11.49
C PHE A 82 -5.29 5.89 -12.88
N ASP A 83 -5.18 6.85 -13.79
CA ASP A 83 -4.65 6.66 -15.14
C ASP A 83 -3.11 6.69 -15.16
N PHE A 84 -2.53 6.46 -16.34
CA PHE A 84 -1.09 6.43 -16.48
C PHE A 84 -0.43 7.80 -16.21
N ASN A 85 -1.08 8.91 -16.56
CA ASN A 85 -0.52 10.25 -16.30
C ASN A 85 -0.45 10.50 -14.80
N GLN A 86 -1.50 10.16 -14.06
CA GLN A 86 -1.53 10.23 -12.60
C GLN A 86 -0.47 9.30 -11.99
N TYR A 87 -0.22 8.13 -12.57
CA TYR A 87 0.85 7.24 -12.14
C TYR A 87 2.25 7.87 -12.30
N VAL A 88 2.49 8.59 -13.40
CA VAL A 88 3.73 9.36 -13.61
C VAL A 88 3.86 10.50 -12.59
N GLU A 89 2.76 11.16 -12.22
CA GLU A 89 2.75 12.17 -11.17
C GLU A 89 3.07 11.58 -9.79
N ILE A 90 2.55 10.40 -9.48
CA ILE A 90 2.90 9.66 -8.25
C ILE A 90 4.39 9.35 -8.24
N PHE A 91 4.95 8.84 -9.34
CA PHE A 91 6.39 8.59 -9.48
C PHE A 91 7.21 9.85 -9.15
N ARG A 92 6.83 11.01 -9.72
CA ARG A 92 7.50 12.30 -9.45
C ARG A 92 7.37 12.69 -7.98
N HIS A 93 6.19 12.51 -7.39
CA HIS A 93 5.93 12.89 -6.00
C HIS A 93 6.74 12.04 -5.01
N GLN A 94 6.85 10.73 -5.25
CA GLN A 94 7.59 9.79 -4.40
C GLN A 94 9.09 10.09 -4.36
N LEU A 95 9.64 10.61 -5.46
CA LEU A 95 11.06 10.98 -5.55
C LEU A 95 11.33 12.45 -5.16
N ARG A 96 10.30 13.26 -4.88
CA ARG A 96 10.48 14.69 -4.64
C ARG A 96 11.08 14.96 -3.27
N LEU A 97 12.14 15.78 -3.21
CA LEU A 97 12.69 16.28 -1.95
C LEU A 97 11.90 17.51 -1.47
N SER A 98 11.63 17.57 -0.16
CA SER A 98 10.87 18.65 0.46
C SER A 98 11.69 19.95 0.56
N LYS A 99 11.02 21.07 0.86
CA LYS A 99 11.70 22.38 0.99
C LYS A 99 12.54 22.48 2.26
N GLU A 100 12.23 21.64 3.24
CA GLU A 100 12.92 21.51 4.52
C GLU A 100 14.20 20.66 4.39
N PHE A 101 14.51 20.13 3.19
CA PHE A 101 15.72 19.37 2.96
C PHE A 101 16.98 20.25 3.21
N PRO A 102 17.99 19.77 3.96
CA PRO A 102 19.12 20.59 4.40
C PRO A 102 19.91 21.26 3.27
N ASP A 103 20.20 20.53 2.19
CA ASP A 103 20.88 21.06 1.01
C ASP A 103 19.88 21.50 -0.06
N ARG A 104 19.56 22.79 -0.07
CA ARG A 104 18.59 23.35 -1.00
C ARG A 104 19.02 23.26 -2.46
N ARG A 105 20.31 23.42 -2.75
CA ARG A 105 20.82 23.39 -4.13
C ARG A 105 20.69 21.98 -4.69
N PHE A 106 21.14 20.99 -3.92
CA PHE A 106 20.96 19.59 -4.28
C PHE A 106 19.47 19.23 -4.44
N ALA A 107 18.60 19.67 -3.54
CA ALA A 107 17.17 19.39 -3.62
C ALA A 107 16.53 19.98 -4.89
N GLU A 108 16.93 21.19 -5.30
CA GLU A 108 16.47 21.82 -6.53
C GLU A 108 16.97 21.07 -7.77
N GLU A 109 18.25 20.75 -7.84
CA GLU A 109 18.85 19.98 -8.94
C GLU A 109 18.23 18.58 -9.06
N TRP A 110 18.05 17.89 -7.94
CA TRP A 110 17.40 16.59 -7.87
C TRP A 110 15.95 16.65 -8.37
N ASN A 111 15.15 17.60 -7.87
CA ASN A 111 13.76 17.75 -8.29
C ASN A 111 13.64 18.10 -9.78
N GLN A 112 14.58 18.86 -10.33
CA GLN A 112 14.66 19.13 -11.78
C GLN A 112 15.06 17.88 -12.58
N ASN A 113 15.98 17.06 -12.06
CA ASN A 113 16.34 15.78 -12.66
C ASN A 113 15.13 14.83 -12.72
N VAL A 114 14.42 14.64 -11.61
CA VAL A 114 13.18 13.82 -11.55
C VAL A 114 12.12 14.33 -12.53
N GLN A 115 11.97 15.66 -12.64
CA GLN A 115 11.06 16.29 -13.59
C GLN A 115 11.42 15.99 -15.05
N SER A 116 12.71 15.95 -15.36
CA SER A 116 13.22 15.69 -16.70
C SER A 116 13.07 14.21 -17.03
N MET A 117 13.37 13.33 -16.08
CA MET A 117 13.16 11.89 -16.21
C MET A 117 11.71 11.50 -16.46
N SER A 118 10.74 12.18 -15.83
CA SER A 118 9.33 11.88 -16.06
C SER A 118 8.87 12.18 -17.49
N ARG A 119 9.67 12.93 -18.27
CA ARG A 119 9.43 13.24 -19.68
C ARG A 119 10.21 12.35 -20.63
N ASP A 120 11.26 11.69 -20.14
CA ASP A 120 12.10 10.78 -20.92
C ASP A 120 11.29 9.59 -21.44
N LYS A 121 11.49 9.25 -22.71
CA LYS A 121 10.72 8.17 -23.37
C LYS A 121 11.02 6.81 -22.75
N THR A 122 12.29 6.54 -22.47
CA THR A 122 12.74 5.26 -21.90
C THR A 122 12.13 5.05 -20.52
N VAL A 123 12.15 6.09 -19.67
CA VAL A 123 11.50 6.07 -18.35
C VAL A 123 10.00 5.87 -18.48
N LYS A 124 9.33 6.59 -19.39
CA LYS A 124 7.88 6.40 -19.63
C LYS A 124 7.55 4.99 -20.09
N ASP A 125 8.34 4.40 -20.95
CA ASP A 125 8.13 3.02 -21.43
C ASP A 125 8.28 2.02 -20.27
N VAL A 126 9.26 2.21 -19.37
CA VAL A 126 9.42 1.42 -18.14
C VAL A 126 8.22 1.57 -17.22
N LEU A 127 7.80 2.81 -16.94
CA LEU A 127 6.67 3.09 -16.07
C LEU A 127 5.36 2.56 -16.67
N GLN A 128 5.17 2.64 -17.98
CA GLN A 128 3.99 2.14 -18.69
C GLN A 128 3.93 0.62 -18.61
N LYS A 129 5.05 -0.06 -18.87
CA LYS A 129 5.15 -1.52 -18.71
C LYS A 129 4.80 -1.92 -17.29
N HIS A 130 5.38 -1.23 -16.29
CA HIS A 130 5.10 -1.50 -14.89
C HIS A 130 3.63 -1.27 -14.54
N PHE A 131 3.03 -0.14 -14.94
CA PHE A 131 1.62 0.20 -14.73
C PHE A 131 0.65 -0.83 -15.32
N ASN A 132 1.01 -1.41 -16.48
CA ASN A 132 0.22 -2.47 -17.11
C ASN A 132 0.31 -3.80 -16.35
N SER A 133 1.40 -4.06 -15.63
CA SER A 133 1.61 -5.29 -14.85
C SER A 133 1.10 -5.19 -13.41
N SER A 134 1.32 -4.06 -12.74
CA SER A 134 0.83 -3.78 -11.39
C SER A 134 0.44 -2.31 -11.25
N LYS A 135 -0.69 -2.07 -10.60
CA LYS A 135 -1.21 -0.75 -10.25
C LYS A 135 -1.13 -0.48 -8.75
N ASP A 136 -0.35 -1.24 -7.99
CA ASP A 136 -0.20 -1.02 -6.55
C ASP A 136 1.01 -0.14 -6.23
N PHE A 137 0.94 0.60 -5.11
CA PHE A 137 2.00 1.53 -4.73
C PHE A 137 3.27 0.82 -4.23
N ARG A 138 3.16 -0.41 -3.73
CA ARG A 138 4.30 -1.14 -3.16
C ARG A 138 5.25 -1.59 -4.26
N SER A 139 4.71 -2.06 -5.39
CA SER A 139 5.51 -2.41 -6.56
C SER A 139 6.27 -1.21 -7.13
N LEU A 140 5.61 -0.04 -7.24
CA LEU A 140 6.28 1.20 -7.63
C LEU A 140 7.38 1.58 -6.63
N HIS A 141 7.09 1.51 -5.33
CA HIS A 141 8.08 1.83 -4.30
C HIS A 141 9.30 0.90 -4.39
N MET A 142 9.10 -0.41 -4.60
CA MET A 142 10.18 -1.37 -4.81
C MET A 142 11.02 -1.03 -6.04
N LEU A 143 10.39 -0.70 -7.17
CA LEU A 143 11.09 -0.25 -8.39
C LEU A 143 11.96 0.98 -8.10
N LEU A 144 11.39 1.98 -7.41
CA LEU A 144 12.10 3.21 -7.06
C LEU A 144 13.26 2.96 -6.10
N MET A 145 13.07 2.14 -5.08
CA MET A 145 14.12 1.77 -4.13
C MET A 145 15.30 1.09 -4.83
N LEU A 146 15.04 0.19 -5.77
CA LEU A 146 16.10 -0.45 -6.56
C LEU A 146 16.85 0.56 -7.44
N ALA A 147 16.15 1.50 -8.06
CA ALA A 147 16.80 2.56 -8.84
C ALA A 147 17.64 3.50 -7.94
N LEU A 148 17.12 3.86 -6.76
CA LEU A 148 17.79 4.73 -5.79
C LEU A 148 19.08 4.13 -5.23
N ASN A 149 19.20 2.80 -5.17
CA ASN A 149 20.44 2.14 -4.73
C ASN A 149 21.66 2.45 -5.63
N HIS A 150 21.45 2.93 -6.85
CA HIS A 150 22.52 3.34 -7.76
C HIS A 150 23.00 4.79 -7.55
N VAL A 151 22.31 5.55 -6.69
CA VAL A 151 22.68 6.93 -6.34
C VAL A 151 23.81 6.89 -5.31
N THR A 152 24.93 7.52 -5.64
CA THR A 152 26.13 7.58 -4.80
C THR A 152 26.72 8.98 -4.81
N VAL A 153 27.72 9.25 -3.95
CA VAL A 153 28.43 10.53 -3.95
C VAL A 153 29.05 10.85 -5.32
N SER A 154 29.49 9.82 -6.06
CA SER A 154 30.06 9.97 -7.41
C SER A 154 29.01 10.05 -8.52
N ASN A 155 27.77 9.60 -8.26
CA ASN A 155 26.65 9.69 -9.19
C ASN A 155 25.38 10.14 -8.42
N PRO A 156 25.19 11.44 -8.19
CA PRO A 156 24.20 11.96 -7.26
C PRO A 156 22.77 12.02 -7.83
N HIS A 157 22.57 11.59 -9.08
CA HIS A 157 21.28 11.64 -9.77
C HIS A 157 20.88 10.28 -10.32
N ILE A 158 19.57 10.04 -10.39
CA ILE A 158 19.03 8.86 -11.05
C ILE A 158 19.12 9.05 -12.57
N ARG A 159 19.47 7.98 -13.27
CA ARG A 159 19.54 7.93 -14.73
C ARG A 159 18.42 7.03 -15.28
N PRO A 160 17.99 7.22 -16.54
CA PRO A 160 17.04 6.32 -17.19
C PRO A 160 17.48 4.85 -17.19
N THR A 161 18.79 4.59 -17.26
CA THR A 161 19.38 3.24 -17.19
C THR A 161 19.13 2.57 -15.84
N ASP A 162 19.18 3.33 -14.75
CA ASP A 162 18.99 2.78 -13.39
C ASP A 162 17.56 2.26 -13.22
N LEU A 163 16.56 2.98 -13.79
CA LEU A 163 15.17 2.52 -13.82
C LEU A 163 14.97 1.31 -14.73
N LEU A 164 15.66 1.26 -15.88
CA LEU A 164 15.61 0.10 -16.77
C LEU A 164 16.14 -1.15 -16.07
N ASP A 165 17.28 -1.04 -15.39
CA ASP A 165 17.90 -2.16 -14.68
C ASP A 165 17.10 -2.57 -13.44
N ALA A 166 16.54 -1.61 -12.70
CA ALA A 166 15.57 -1.87 -11.64
C ALA A 166 14.33 -2.61 -12.18
N SER A 167 13.79 -2.18 -13.32
CA SER A 167 12.63 -2.82 -13.96
C SER A 167 12.92 -4.27 -14.37
N ARG A 168 14.12 -4.53 -14.91
CA ARG A 168 14.57 -5.89 -15.22
C ARG A 168 14.62 -6.74 -13.97
N THR A 169 15.20 -6.22 -12.89
CA THR A 169 15.29 -6.92 -11.60
C THR A 169 13.91 -7.24 -11.02
N CYS A 170 12.96 -6.30 -11.06
CA CYS A 170 11.57 -6.52 -10.64
C CYS A 170 10.83 -7.56 -11.48
N THR A 171 11.20 -7.73 -12.76
CA THR A 171 10.50 -8.60 -13.71
C THR A 171 11.22 -9.92 -13.97
N MET A 172 12.39 -10.14 -13.37
CA MET A 172 13.14 -11.38 -13.50
C MET A 172 12.38 -12.56 -12.89
N ASP A 173 12.21 -13.62 -13.69
CA ASP A 173 11.63 -14.86 -13.22
C ASP A 173 12.64 -15.60 -12.31
N SER A 174 12.26 -15.76 -11.05
CA SER A 174 13.02 -16.50 -10.05
C SER A 174 13.33 -17.94 -10.49
N LYS A 175 12.43 -18.61 -11.23
CA LYS A 175 12.65 -19.97 -11.74
C LYS A 175 13.67 -19.99 -12.87
N ALA A 176 13.64 -19.01 -13.77
CA ALA A 176 14.63 -18.86 -14.83
C ALA A 176 16.03 -18.64 -14.24
N ASN A 177 16.16 -17.80 -13.21
CA ASN A 177 17.43 -17.57 -12.52
C ASN A 177 17.99 -18.85 -11.88
N ILE A 178 17.14 -19.69 -11.27
CA ILE A 178 17.55 -21.00 -10.72
C ILE A 178 18.04 -21.94 -11.84
N LEU A 179 17.37 -21.96 -12.99
CA LEU A 179 17.75 -22.78 -14.14
C LEU A 179 19.08 -22.33 -14.76
N HIS A 180 19.33 -21.03 -14.84
CA HIS A 180 20.62 -20.49 -15.30
C HIS A 180 21.76 -20.80 -14.33
N GLY A 181 21.51 -20.77 -13.01
CA GLY A 181 22.49 -21.19 -12.00
C GLY A 181 22.85 -22.68 -12.01
N ARG A 182 22.00 -23.55 -12.59
CA ARG A 182 22.25 -25.00 -12.70
C ARG A 182 23.05 -25.40 -13.94
N LYS A 183 23.25 -24.53 -14.93
CA LYS A 183 23.98 -24.87 -16.17
C LYS A 183 25.48 -25.17 -15.96
N SER A 184 26.05 -24.83 -14.80
CA SER A 184 27.45 -25.18 -14.45
C SER A 184 27.62 -26.54 -13.76
N THR A 185 26.53 -27.22 -13.34
CA THR A 185 26.62 -28.48 -12.58
C THR A 185 25.62 -29.55 -13.05
N VAL A 186 25.29 -29.56 -14.35
CA VAL A 186 24.66 -30.72 -14.97
C VAL A 186 25.67 -31.36 -15.90
N LEU A 187 26.64 -32.06 -15.30
CA LEU A 187 27.36 -33.13 -15.99
C LEU A 187 26.36 -34.29 -16.10
N PHE A 188 25.90 -34.57 -17.31
CA PHE A 188 25.16 -35.79 -17.61
C PHE A 188 26.06 -36.99 -17.30
N ARG A 189 25.52 -37.96 -16.56
CA ARG A 189 26.05 -39.32 -16.46
C ARG A 189 25.00 -40.26 -17.02
#